data_AF-A0A4R2LLW9-F1
#
_entry.id   AF-A0A4R2LLW9-F1
#
_cell.length_a   1.000
_cell.length_b   1.000
_cell.length_c   1.000
_cell.angle_alpha   90.00
_cell.angle_beta   90.00
_cell.angle_gamma   90.00
#
_symmetry.space_group_name_H-M   'P 1'
#
loop_
_entity.id
_entity.type
_entity.pdbx_description
1 polymer ?
#
loop_
_entity_poly.entity_id
_entity_poly.type
_entity_poly.pdbx_seq_one_letter_code
_entity_poly.pdbx_strand_id
1 'polypeptide(L)' 'MRLWEELKDARIEARMEGRMEGRMEGRMEGRIEGHEAAILESIKNLIESTDWPVEQAMDILKVPETERDKYLNLLEK' A
#
# COMPACT_ATOMS: atom_id res chain seq x y z
N MET A 1 35.25 25.76 -19.62
CA MET A 1 35.29 24.67 -18.61
C MET A 1 34.00 24.57 -17.80
N ARG A 2 33.35 25.68 -17.44
CA ARG A 2 32.10 25.76 -16.64
C ARG A 2 30.90 24.92 -17.11
N LEU A 3 30.61 24.92 -18.42
CA LEU A 3 29.42 24.23 -18.98
C LEU A 3 29.42 22.71 -18.75
N TRP A 4 30.61 22.10 -18.68
CA TRP A 4 30.76 20.65 -18.46
C TRP A 4 30.65 20.25 -16.99
N GLU A 5 30.91 21.18 -16.07
CA GLU A 5 30.65 21.00 -14.64
C GLU A 5 29.17 21.17 -14.34
N GLU A 6 28.54 22.22 -14.88
CA GLU A 6 27.10 22.47 -14.74
C GLU A 6 26.25 21.30 -15.30
N LEU A 7 26.63 20.71 -16.43
CA LEU A 7 25.96 19.51 -16.99
C LEU A 7 26.18 18.25 -16.14
N LYS A 8 27.32 18.14 -15.44
CA LYS A 8 27.57 17.02 -14.53
C LYS A 8 26.73 17.17 -13.27
N ASP A 9 26.65 18.38 -12.72
CA ASP A 9 25.91 18.68 -11.50
C ASP A 9 24.40 18.47 -11.71
N ALA A 10 23.84 19.01 -12.80
CA ALA A 10 22.43 18.80 -13.16
C ALA A 10 22.07 17.31 -13.35
N ARG A 11 23.00 16.50 -13.87
CA ARG A 11 22.79 15.05 -14.04
C ARG A 11 22.87 14.30 -12.72
N ILE A 12 23.67 14.79 -11.76
CA ILE A 12 23.76 14.22 -10.42
C ILE A 12 22.48 14.53 -9.64
N GLU A 13 21.99 15.77 -9.72
CA GLU A 13 20.74 16.22 -9.09
C GLU A 13 19.53 15.42 -9.60
N ALA A 14 19.32 15.34 -10.92
CA ALA A 14 18.21 14.58 -11.50
C ALA A 14 18.23 13.09 -11.09
N ARG A 15 19.41 12.49 -10.94
CA ARG A 15 19.57 11.10 -10.49
C ARG A 15 19.35 10.95 -8.98
N MET A 16 19.60 11.98 -8.19
CA MET A 16 19.31 11.98 -6.76
C MET A 16 17.80 12.14 -6.51
N GLU A 17 17.15 13.06 -7.21
CA GLU A 17 15.70 13.29 -7.14
C GLU A 17 14.92 12.05 -7.55
N GLY A 18 15.17 11.48 -8.74
CA GLY A 18 14.44 10.28 -9.19
C GLY A 18 14.63 9.05 -8.28
N ARG A 19 15.77 8.94 -7.56
CA ARG A 19 15.99 7.89 -6.55
C ARG A 19 15.32 8.18 -5.21
N MET A 20 15.07 9.44 -4.88
CA MET A 20 14.34 9.81 -3.68
C MET A 20 12.84 9.64 -3.89
N GLU A 21 12.31 10.12 -5.01
CA GLU A 21 10.91 9.95 -5.40
C GLU A 21 10.55 8.48 -5.53
N GLY A 22 11.28 7.69 -6.34
CA GLY A 22 10.97 6.25 -6.51
C GLY A 22 11.08 5.43 -5.22
N ARG A 23 11.91 5.84 -4.25
CA ARG A 23 11.96 5.20 -2.92
C ARG A 23 10.82 5.64 -2.01
N MET A 24 10.31 6.85 -2.15
CA MET A 24 9.17 7.32 -1.36
C MET A 24 7.87 6.72 -1.87
N GLU A 25 7.66 6.73 -3.19
CA GLU A 25 6.52 6.11 -3.86
C GLU A 25 6.49 4.60 -3.57
N GLY A 26 7.57 3.86 -3.84
CA GLY A 26 7.60 2.42 -3.62
C GLY A 26 7.46 1.99 -2.14
N ARG A 27 7.82 2.86 -1.18
CA ARG A 27 7.56 2.59 0.24
C ARG A 27 6.12 2.89 0.66
N MET A 28 5.51 3.92 0.09
CA MET A 28 4.10 4.22 0.35
C MET A 28 3.20 3.15 -0.26
N GLU A 29 3.43 2.81 -1.51
CA GLU A 29 2.68 1.75 -2.22
C GLU A 29 2.84 0.41 -1.51
N GLY A 30 4.07 -0.02 -1.18
CA GLY A 30 4.28 -1.27 -0.45
C GLY A 30 3.71 -1.31 0.97
N ARG A 31 3.58 -0.15 1.64
CA ARG A 31 2.87 -0.09 2.95
C ARG A 31 1.36 -0.18 2.79
N ILE A 32 0.80 0.44 1.76
CA ILE A 32 -0.64 0.38 1.46
C ILE A 32 -1.02 -1.04 1.08
N GLU A 33 -0.31 -1.64 0.12
CA GLU A 33 -0.53 -3.02 -0.30
C GLU A 33 -0.35 -4.01 0.86
N GLY A 34 0.72 -3.85 1.66
CA GLY A 34 0.95 -4.71 2.82
C GLY A 34 -0.13 -4.56 3.90
N HIS A 35 -0.65 -3.35 4.11
CA HIS A 35 -1.73 -3.12 5.06
C HIS A 35 -3.04 -3.76 4.60
N GLU A 36 -3.36 -3.62 3.31
CA GLU A 36 -4.57 -4.21 2.71
C GLU A 36 -4.51 -5.73 2.74
N ALA A 37 -3.37 -6.32 2.39
CA ALA A 37 -3.15 -7.76 2.47
C ALA A 37 -3.32 -8.28 3.92
N ALA A 38 -2.77 -7.56 4.90
CA ALA A 38 -2.89 -7.94 6.31
C ALA A 38 -4.35 -7.87 6.82
N ILE A 39 -5.12 -6.85 6.41
CA ILE A 39 -6.54 -6.75 6.77
C ILE A 39 -7.31 -7.90 6.13
N LEU A 40 -7.10 -8.16 4.83
CA LEU A 40 -7.78 -9.23 4.12
C LEU A 40 -7.52 -10.62 4.75
N GLU A 41 -6.26 -10.90 5.08
CA GLU A 41 -5.87 -12.13 5.77
C GLU A 41 -6.51 -12.23 7.16
N SER A 42 -6.55 -11.13 7.90
CA SER A 42 -7.20 -11.08 9.22
C SER A 42 -8.70 -11.34 9.12
N ILE A 43 -9.39 -10.81 8.10
CA ILE A 43 -10.81 -11.07 7.85
C ILE A 43 -11.02 -12.56 7.56
N LYS A 44 -10.23 -13.16 6.66
CA LYS A 44 -10.31 -14.60 6.34
C LYS A 44 -10.11 -15.48 7.56
N ASN A 45 -9.07 -15.21 8.34
CA ASN A 45 -8.76 -15.96 9.55
C ASN A 45 -9.88 -15.87 10.59
N LEU A 46 -10.52 -14.71 10.74
CA LEU A 46 -11.67 -14.56 11.65
C LEU A 46 -12.85 -15.40 11.17
N ILE A 47 -13.21 -15.33 9.89
CA ILE A 47 -14.32 -16.12 9.33
C ILE A 47 -14.06 -17.61 9.50
N GLU A 48 -12.86 -18.09 9.15
CA GLU A 48 -12.52 -19.51 9.27
C GLU A 48 -12.49 -20.02 10.71
N SER A 49 -12.05 -19.18 11.66
CA SER A 49 -11.89 -19.61 13.07
C SER A 49 -13.15 -19.44 13.92
N THR A 50 -14.04 -18.53 13.54
CA THR A 50 -15.24 -18.18 14.34
C THR A 50 -16.56 -18.48 13.63
N ASP A 51 -16.51 -18.80 12.34
CA ASP A 51 -17.68 -18.98 11.45
C ASP A 51 -18.57 -17.72 11.39
N TRP A 52 -17.98 -16.55 11.64
CA TRP A 52 -18.68 -15.26 11.60
C TRP A 52 -18.91 -14.78 10.17
N PRO A 53 -19.99 -14.00 9.94
CA PRO A 53 -20.17 -13.31 8.68
C PRO A 53 -19.06 -12.27 8.46
N VAL A 54 -18.76 -12.03 7.19
CA VAL A 54 -17.68 -11.14 6.73
C VAL A 54 -17.81 -9.75 7.34
N GLU A 55 -19.04 -9.24 7.44
CA GLU A 55 -19.38 -7.92 7.93
C GLU A 55 -19.04 -7.78 9.42
N GLN A 56 -19.27 -8.85 10.19
CA GLN A 56 -18.93 -8.88 11.61
C GLN A 56 -17.41 -8.96 11.82
N ALA A 57 -16.68 -9.69 10.97
CA ALA A 57 -15.22 -9.69 11.00
C ALA A 57 -14.66 -8.28 10.69
N MET A 58 -15.25 -7.59 9.71
CA MET A 58 -14.92 -6.20 9.37
C MET A 58 -15.24 -5.22 10.52
N ASP A 59 -16.35 -5.40 11.22
CA ASP A 59 -16.70 -4.61 12.41
C ASP A 59 -15.66 -4.75 13.52
N ILE A 60 -15.22 -5.98 13.81
CA ILE A 60 -14.21 -6.27 14.83
C ILE A 60 -12.85 -5.67 14.45
N LEU A 61 -12.49 -5.74 13.18
CA LEU A 61 -11.28 -5.10 12.64
C LEU A 61 -11.43 -3.59 12.43
N LYS A 62 -12.61 -3.03 12.73
CA LYS A 62 -12.94 -1.59 12.57
C LYS A 62 -12.69 -1.08 11.16
N VAL A 63 -12.98 -1.90 10.16
CA VAL A 63 -12.90 -1.52 8.75
C VAL A 63 -13.97 -0.47 8.47
N PRO A 64 -13.59 0.73 7.96
CA PRO A 64 -14.54 1.77 7.58
C PRO A 64 -15.55 1.27 6.56
N GLU A 65 -16.81 1.69 6.66
CA GLU A 65 -17.86 1.31 5.70
C GLU A 65 -17.48 1.61 4.24
N THR A 66 -16.78 2.73 4.02
CA THR A 66 -16.28 3.15 2.71
C THR A 66 -15.30 2.17 2.06
N GLU A 67 -14.68 1.29 2.84
CA GLU A 67 -13.70 0.31 2.38
C GLU A 67 -14.26 -1.12 2.37
N ARG A 68 -15.45 -1.36 2.92
CA ARG A 68 -16.03 -2.72 3.00
C ARG A 68 -16.25 -3.34 1.63
N ASP A 69 -16.80 -2.57 0.69
CA ASP A 69 -17.02 -3.02 -0.69
C ASP A 69 -15.71 -3.47 -1.35
N LYS A 70 -14.60 -2.81 -1.04
CA LYS A 70 -13.29 -3.20 -1.56
C LYS A 70 -12.90 -4.59 -1.07
N TYR A 71 -12.98 -4.83 0.24
CA TYR A 71 -12.61 -6.13 0.81
C TYR A 71 -13.60 -7.24 0.44
N LEU A 72 -14.89 -6.93 0.32
CA LEU A 72 -15.91 -7.86 -0.21
C LEU A 72 -15.53 -8.36 -1.61
N ASN A 73 -15.26 -7.45 -2.54
CA ASN A 73 -14.84 -7.78 -3.90
C ASN A 73 -13.54 -8.61 -3.95
N LEU A 74 -12.64 -8.41 -2.97
CA LEU A 74 -11.39 -9.16 -2.86
C LEU A 74 -11.59 -10.55 -2.22
N LEU A 75 -12.67 -10.77 -1.47
CA LEU A 75 -13.02 -12.05 -0.85
C LEU A 75 -13.90 -12.93 -1.74
N GLU A 76 -14.70 -12.33 -2.63
CA GLU A 76 -15.51 -13.03 -3.62
C GLU A 76 -14.72 -13.56 -4.84
N LYS A 77 -13.43 -13.20 -4.93
CA LYS A 77 -12.51 -13.62 -6.00
C LYS A 77 -11.75 -14.90 -5.65
#